data_AF-A0AAD1H0E8-F1
#
_entry.id   AF-A0AAD1H0E8-F1
#
_cell.length_a   1.000
_cell.length_b   1.000
_cell.length_c   1.000
_cell.angle_alpha   90.00
_cell.angle_beta   90.00
_cell.angle_gamma   90.00
#
_symmetry.space_group_name_H-M   'P 1'
#
loop_
_entity.id
_entity.type
_entity.pdbx_description
1 polymer ?
#
loop_
_entity_poly.entity_id
_entity_poly.type
_entity_poly.pdbx_seq_one_letter_code
_entity_poly.pdbx_strand_id
1 'polypeptide(L)' 'MVSGARTLPADAVVLSAHEAAELSDRVYQVRCAAEDVVTALDEGADRAELRQLCDALLRAVQAADGWR' A
#
# COMPACT_ATOMS: atom_id res chain seq x y z
N MET A 1 4.35 -4.61 28.18
CA MET A 1 5.54 -5.43 28.52
C MET A 1 5.65 -6.53 27.49
N VAL A 2 6.58 -6.42 26.53
CA VAL A 2 6.92 -7.58 25.68
C VAL A 2 7.81 -8.50 26.53
N SER A 3 7.30 -9.68 26.86
CA SER A 3 8.06 -10.70 27.58
C SER A 3 8.58 -11.71 26.57
N GLY A 4 9.89 -11.89 26.55
CA GLY A 4 10.59 -12.79 25.65
C GLY A 4 11.70 -12.06 24.91
N ALA A 5 12.92 -12.12 25.42
CA ALA A 5 14.12 -11.79 24.67
C ALA A 5 14.31 -12.84 23.56
N ARG A 6 13.46 -12.79 22.54
CA ARG A 6 13.74 -13.42 21.26
C ARG A 6 14.69 -12.47 20.57
N THR A 7 15.93 -12.89 20.37
CA THR A 7 16.90 -12.13 19.60
C THR A 7 16.26 -11.86 18.24
N LEU A 8 15.95 -10.58 17.97
CA LEU A 8 15.41 -10.18 16.69
C LEU A 8 16.50 -10.37 15.63
N PRO A 9 16.14 -10.81 14.40
CA PRO A 9 17.04 -10.75 13.27
C PRO A 9 17.65 -9.34 13.10
N ALA A 10 18.89 -9.26 12.61
CA ALA A 10 19.60 -7.99 12.45
C ALA A 10 18.92 -7.04 11.45
N ASP A 11 18.09 -7.58 10.57
CA ASP A 11 17.31 -6.90 9.53
C ASP A 11 15.83 -6.71 9.94
N ALA A 12 15.47 -7.01 11.19
CA ALA A 12 14.10 -6.83 11.65
C ALA A 12 13.74 -5.34 11.76
N VAL A 13 12.57 -4.99 11.23
CA VAL A 13 11.93 -3.70 11.47
C VAL A 13 10.90 -3.86 12.58
N VAL A 14 10.99 -3.03 13.62
CA VAL A 14 10.03 -3.02 14.73
C VAL A 14 9.11 -1.82 14.57
N LEU A 15 7.82 -2.08 14.40
CA LEU A 15 6.77 -1.08 14.32
C LEU A 15 5.88 -1.18 15.57
N SER A 16 5.37 -0.04 16.04
CA SER A 16 4.23 -0.03 16.94
C SER A 16 3.00 -0.62 16.25
N ALA A 17 2.01 -1.04 17.04
CA ALA A 17 0.74 -1.49 16.49
C ALA A 17 0.05 -0.43 15.62
N HIS A 18 0.22 0.85 15.96
CA HIS A 18 -0.32 1.96 15.19
C HIS A 18 0.38 2.12 13.84
N GLU A 19 1.72 2.15 13.82
CA GLU A 19 2.50 2.25 12.58
C GLU A 19 2.24 1.04 11.65
N ALA A 20 2.08 -0.16 12.22
CA ALA A 20 1.74 -1.36 11.46
C ALA A 20 0.34 -1.27 10.83
N ALA A 21 -0.65 -0.74 11.57
CA ALA A 21 -2.00 -0.52 11.05
C ALA A 21 -1.99 0.51 9.91
N GLU A 22 -1.31 1.66 10.11
CA GLU A 22 -1.20 2.68 9.07
C GLU A 22 -0.49 2.16 7.81
N LEU A 23 0.58 1.36 7.96
CA LEU A 23 1.24 0.73 6.82
C LEU A 23 0.28 -0.22 6.09
N SER A 24 -0.46 -1.05 6.82
CA SER A 24 -1.45 -1.96 6.26
C SER A 24 -2.54 -1.21 5.49
N ASP A 25 -3.05 -0.10 6.02
CA ASP A 25 -4.06 0.73 5.37
C ASP A 25 -3.53 1.32 4.07
N ARG A 26 -2.29 1.84 4.05
CA ARG A 26 -1.70 2.39 2.82
C ARG A 26 -1.47 1.31 1.76
N VAL A 27 -1.03 0.12 2.16
CA VAL A 27 -0.89 -1.04 1.23
C VAL A 27 -2.26 -1.47 0.70
N TYR A 28 -3.29 -1.45 1.54
CA TYR A 28 -4.67 -1.73 1.11
C TYR A 28 -5.12 -0.74 0.03
N GLN A 29 -4.85 0.56 0.21
CA GLN A 29 -5.17 1.58 -0.80
C GLN A 29 -4.46 1.34 -2.14
N VAL A 30 -3.19 0.91 -2.11
CA VAL A 30 -2.46 0.54 -3.34
C VAL A 30 -3.17 -0.60 -4.07
N ARG A 31 -3.59 -1.65 -3.35
CA ARG A 31 -4.31 -2.77 -3.96
C ARG A 31 -5.62 -2.32 -4.59
N CYS A 32 -6.44 -1.55 -3.86
CA CYS A 32 -7.71 -1.07 -4.39
C CYS A 32 -7.53 -0.22 -5.65
N ALA A 33 -6.57 0.73 -5.64
CA ALA A 33 -6.30 1.53 -6.83
C ALA A 33 -5.83 0.68 -8.02
N ALA A 34 -5.15 -0.44 -7.79
CA ALA A 34 -4.79 -1.38 -8.86
C ALA A 34 -5.99 -2.19 -9.34
N GLU A 35 -6.87 -2.64 -8.44
CA GLU A 35 -8.13 -3.33 -8.76
C GLU A 35 -9.07 -2.43 -9.59
N ASP A 36 -9.10 -1.12 -9.31
CA ASP A 36 -9.85 -0.13 -10.09
C ASP A 36 -9.35 -0.06 -11.55
N VAL A 37 -8.03 -0.08 -11.76
CA VAL A 37 -7.45 -0.10 -13.12
C VAL A 37 -7.88 -1.36 -13.87
N VAL A 38 -7.87 -2.53 -13.22
CA VAL A 38 -8.29 -3.79 -13.84
C VAL A 38 -9.78 -3.72 -14.21
N THR A 39 -10.62 -3.22 -13.29
CA THR A 39 -12.06 -3.06 -13.52
C THR A 39 -12.32 -2.14 -14.71
N ALA A 40 -11.65 -0.98 -14.78
CA ALA A 40 -11.77 -0.04 -15.89
C ALA A 40 -11.32 -0.64 -17.23
N LEU A 41 -10.27 -1.48 -17.22
CA LEU A 41 -9.87 -2.21 -18.43
C LEU A 41 -10.94 -3.20 -18.89
N ASP A 42 -11.52 -3.96 -17.95
CA ASP A 42 -12.56 -4.95 -18.23
C ASP A 42 -13.86 -4.29 -18.74
N GLU A 43 -14.15 -3.07 -18.27
CA GLU A 43 -15.29 -2.26 -18.70
C GLU A 43 -15.04 -1.48 -20.01
N GLY A 44 -13.81 -1.50 -20.53
CA GLY A 44 -13.46 -0.80 -21.77
C GLY A 44 -13.37 0.72 -21.60
N ALA A 45 -12.97 1.18 -20.42
CA ALA A 45 -12.75 2.59 -20.11
C ALA A 45 -11.80 3.26 -21.12
N ASP A 46 -11.99 4.56 -21.31
CA ASP A 46 -11.17 5.31 -22.26
C ASP A 46 -9.75 5.57 -21.73
N ARG A 47 -8.88 6.06 -22.62
CA ARG A 47 -7.48 6.35 -22.29
C ARG A 47 -7.31 7.43 -21.22
N ALA A 48 -8.22 8.38 -21.13
CA ALA A 48 -8.13 9.47 -20.16
C ALA A 48 -8.48 8.95 -18.76
N GLU A 49 -9.52 8.14 -18.64
CA GLU A 49 -9.91 7.48 -17.38
C GLU A 49 -8.83 6.53 -16.88
N LEU A 50 -8.31 5.65 -17.75
CA LEU A 50 -7.20 4.76 -17.38
C LEU A 50 -5.96 5.53 -16.93
N ARG A 51 -5.68 6.69 -17.54
CA ARG A 51 -4.57 7.56 -17.10
C ARG A 51 -4.81 8.11 -15.70
N GLN A 52 -6.03 8.56 -15.40
CA GLN A 52 -6.38 9.07 -14.08
C GLN A 52 -6.26 7.99 -12.99
N LEU A 53 -6.70 6.76 -13.28
CA LEU A 53 -6.58 5.63 -12.36
C LEU A 53 -5.12 5.23 -12.13
N CYS A 54 -4.31 5.20 -13.18
CA CYS A 54 -2.86 5.01 -13.04
C CYS A 54 -2.21 6.10 -12.18
N ASP A 55 -2.60 7.37 -12.35
CA ASP A 55 -2.08 8.46 -11.52
C ASP A 55 -2.53 8.32 -10.06
N ALA A 56 -3.76 7.83 -9.81
CA ALA A 56 -4.25 7.54 -8.47
C ALA A 56 -3.48 6.38 -7.81
N LEU A 57 -3.23 5.30 -8.55
CA LEU A 57 -2.40 4.19 -8.11
C LEU A 57 -0.99 4.66 -7.74
N LEU A 58 -0.35 5.48 -8.57
CA LEU A 58 0.99 6.00 -8.29
C LEU A 58 1.02 6.89 -7.03
N ARG A 59 -0.02 7.69 -6.79
CA ARG A 59 -0.17 8.45 -5.54
C ARG A 59 -0.30 7.52 -4.32
N ALA A 60 -1.09 6.45 -4.43
CA ALA A 60 -1.22 5.47 -3.35
C ALA A 60 0.13 4.77 -3.07
N VAL A 61 0.89 4.41 -4.11
CA VAL A 61 2.23 3.81 -3.98
C VAL A 61 3.18 4.76 -3.25
N GLN A 62 3.21 6.04 -3.64
CA GLN A 62 4.06 7.05 -2.98
C GLN A 62 3.70 7.23 -1.50
N ALA A 63 2.41 7.22 -1.17
CA ALA A 63 1.96 7.26 0.22
C ALA A 63 2.40 5.99 0.99
N ALA A 64 2.30 4.83 0.35
CA ALA A 64 2.71 3.57 0.96
C ALA A 64 4.22 3.51 1.19
N ASP A 65 5.06 4.01 0.28
CA ASP A 65 6.52 3.94 0.30
C ASP A 65 7.21 4.78 1.39
N GLY A 66 6.57 5.85 1.87
CA GLY A 66 7.12 6.78 2.88
C GLY A 66 7.30 6.22 4.30
N TRP A 67 7.31 4.90 4.48
CA TRP A 67 7.50 4.21 5.77
C TRP A 67 8.97 3.90 6.10
N ARG A 68 9.88 4.12 5.15
CA ARG A 68 11.34 3.98 5.33
C ARG A 68 11.94 5.27 5.84
#